data_AF-A0A521UMV5-F1
#
_entry.id   AF-A0A521UMV5-F1
#
_cell.length_a   1.000
_cell.length_b   1.000
_cell.length_c   1.000
_cell.angle_alpha   90.00
_cell.angle_beta   90.00
_cell.angle_gamma   90.00
#
_symmetry.space_group_name_H-M   'P 1'
#
loop_
_entity.id
_entity.type
_entity.pdbx_description
1 polymer ?
#
loop_
_entity_poly.entity_id
_entity_poly.type
_entity_poly.pdbx_seq_one_letter_code
_entity_poly.pdbx_strand_id
1 'polypeptide(L)'
;MEFAESGLKFTFAETHWQVIQFDKNINYEKLADVVQETKAIDFLGVYQLKKLVLFEIKSFRHHRIENKPRLKAGADELTTEIAQKVRDSVAAIIGAGRNSTNDKDFWLNASRLSRGWKKMVRIPTSRN
;
A
#
# COMPACT_ATOMS: atom_id res chain seq x y z
N MET A 1 9.24 -7.35 15.04
CA MET A 1 7.92 -6.71 15.10
C MET A 1 6.88 -7.70 14.64
N GLU A 2 5.74 -7.75 15.31
CA GLU A 2 4.68 -8.72 15.05
C GLU A 2 3.34 -8.00 14.89
N PHE A 3 2.55 -8.46 13.93
CA PHE A 3 1.22 -7.95 13.66
C PHE A 3 0.23 -9.10 13.49
N ALA A 4 -1.02 -8.85 13.83
CA ALA A 4 -2.14 -9.74 13.52
C ALA A 4 -3.07 -9.06 12.52
N GLU A 5 -3.38 -9.74 11.43
CA GLU A 5 -4.31 -9.26 10.40
C GLU A 5 -5.06 -10.43 9.77
N SER A 6 -6.37 -10.31 9.63
CA SER A 6 -7.24 -11.35 9.04
C SER A 6 -7.04 -12.76 9.62
N GLY A 7 -6.81 -12.87 10.93
CA GLY A 7 -6.55 -14.14 11.63
C GLY A 7 -5.17 -14.76 11.34
N LEU A 8 -4.26 -14.02 10.70
CA LEU A 8 -2.88 -14.41 10.42
C LEU A 8 -1.91 -13.59 11.25
N LYS A 9 -0.76 -14.18 11.56
CA LYS A 9 0.36 -13.49 12.22
C LYS A 9 1.44 -13.18 11.20
N PHE A 10 1.92 -11.94 11.22
CA PHE A 10 3.00 -11.44 10.37
C PHE A 10 4.16 -10.99 11.24
N THR A 11 5.35 -11.49 10.94
CA THR A 11 6.58 -11.11 11.65
C THR A 11 7.54 -10.46 10.66
N PHE A 12 8.02 -9.27 10.99
CA PHE A 12 9.05 -8.58 10.22
C PHE A 12 10.31 -8.41 11.06
N ALA A 13 11.46 -8.61 10.43
CA ALA A 13 12.77 -8.42 11.05
C ALA A 13 13.05 -6.92 11.23
N GLU A 14 13.07 -6.46 12.48
CA GLU A 14 13.22 -5.04 12.84
C GLU A 14 14.54 -4.43 12.35
N THR A 15 15.58 -5.25 12.21
CA THR A 15 16.86 -4.84 11.65
C THR A 15 16.77 -4.35 10.21
N HIS A 16 15.74 -4.76 9.48
CA HIS A 16 15.58 -4.46 8.06
C HIS A 16 14.29 -3.71 7.72
N TRP A 17 13.30 -3.73 8.61
CA TRP A 17 11.96 -3.26 8.30
C TRP A 17 11.52 -2.18 9.28
N GLN A 18 10.86 -1.17 8.74
CA GLN A 18 9.93 -0.30 9.47
C GLN A 18 8.56 -0.54 8.88
N VAL A 19 7.57 -0.93 9.69
CA VAL A 19 6.22 -1.29 9.20
C VAL A 19 5.17 -0.69 10.13
N ILE A 20 4.08 -0.22 9.54
CA ILE A 20 2.87 0.22 10.24
C ILE A 20 1.64 -0.52 9.68
N GLN A 21 0.62 -0.71 10.52
CA GLN A 21 -0.75 -1.01 10.05
C GLN A 21 -1.34 0.27 9.49
N PHE A 22 -1.52 0.30 8.18
CA PHE A 22 -1.79 1.54 7.45
C PHE A 22 -3.25 1.95 7.55
N ASP A 23 -4.16 0.99 7.41
CA ASP A 23 -5.61 1.14 7.58
C ASP A 23 -6.02 1.65 8.97
N LYS A 24 -5.22 1.34 9.99
CA LYS A 24 -5.41 1.75 11.40
C LYS A 24 -4.62 3.01 11.77
N ASN A 25 -3.91 3.63 10.82
CA ASN A 25 -3.08 4.80 11.11
C ASN A 25 -3.89 6.10 11.02
N ILE A 26 -3.72 6.98 12.02
CA ILE A 26 -4.38 8.30 12.09
C ILE A 26 -4.15 9.18 10.85
N ASN A 27 -3.04 9.03 10.13
CA ASN A 27 -2.80 9.81 8.92
C ASN A 27 -3.65 9.31 7.73
N TYR A 28 -3.95 8.02 7.67
CA TYR A 28 -4.89 7.49 6.68
C TYR A 28 -6.33 7.86 7.07
N GLU A 29 -6.70 7.74 8.34
CA GLU A 29 -8.02 8.14 8.85
C GLU A 29 -8.37 9.58 8.48
N LYS A 30 -7.45 10.53 8.71
CA LYS A 30 -7.61 11.93 8.29
C LYS A 30 -7.83 12.12 6.79
N LEU A 31 -7.23 11.27 5.95
CA LEU A 31 -7.49 11.31 4.51
C LEU A 31 -8.90 10.78 4.21
N ALA A 32 -9.28 9.66 4.84
CA ALA A 32 -10.58 9.03 4.63
C ALA A 32 -11.75 9.91 5.07
N ASP A 33 -11.57 10.72 6.12
CA ASP A 33 -12.56 11.70 6.59
C ASP A 33 -12.85 12.80 5.55
N VAL A 34 -11.84 13.18 4.76
CA VAL A 34 -11.93 14.30 3.81
C VAL A 34 -12.24 13.79 2.40
N VAL A 35 -11.70 12.64 2.03
CA VAL A 35 -11.86 12.01 0.71
C VAL A 35 -12.65 10.72 0.89
N GLN A 36 -13.96 10.85 0.68
CA GLN A 36 -14.88 9.73 0.75
C GLN A 36 -14.50 8.63 -0.26
N GLU A 37 -14.87 7.39 0.08
CA GLU A 37 -14.62 6.19 -0.74
C GLU A 37 -13.14 5.87 -1.01
N THR A 38 -12.22 6.41 -0.21
CA THR A 38 -10.81 6.02 -0.25
C THR A 38 -10.62 4.57 0.19
N LYS A 39 -9.61 3.92 -0.40
CA LYS A 39 -9.26 2.53 -0.09
C LYS A 39 -7.90 2.42 0.58
N ALA A 40 -7.87 1.71 1.69
CA ALA A 40 -6.64 1.45 2.44
C ALA A 40 -5.97 0.15 1.97
N ILE A 41 -4.64 0.12 2.06
CA ILE A 41 -3.86 -1.12 2.16
C ILE A 41 -3.74 -1.51 3.64
N ASP A 42 -3.41 -2.77 3.94
CA ASP A 42 -3.29 -3.25 5.32
C ASP A 42 -2.00 -2.75 6.00
N PHE A 43 -0.86 -2.84 5.31
CA PHE A 43 0.41 -2.37 5.85
C PHE A 43 1.19 -1.51 4.89
N LEU A 44 1.94 -0.57 5.46
CA LEU A 44 2.97 0.17 4.76
C LEU A 44 4.33 -0.14 5.37
N GLY A 45 5.26 -0.59 4.54
CA GLY A 45 6.60 -0.95 4.96
C GLY A 45 7.68 -0.15 4.24
N VAL A 46 8.77 0.11 4.96
CA VAL A 46 10.04 0.57 4.40
C VAL A 46 11.09 -0.49 4.66
N TYR A 47 11.62 -1.08 3.58
CA TYR A 47 12.69 -2.06 3.63
C TYR A 47 14.06 -1.39 3.48
N GLN A 48 14.95 -1.67 4.43
CA GLN A 48 16.33 -1.19 4.50
C GLN A 48 16.45 0.33 4.28
N LEU A 49 15.44 1.10 4.72
CA LEU A 49 15.31 2.54 4.53
C LEU A 49 15.31 3.01 3.05
N LYS A 50 15.16 2.10 2.09
CA LYS A 50 15.40 2.35 0.66
C LYS A 50 14.22 1.99 -0.25
N LYS A 51 13.34 1.09 0.18
CA LYS A 51 12.22 0.62 -0.65
C LYS A 51 10.92 0.75 0.10
N LEU A 52 9.97 1.44 -0.52
CA LEU A 52 8.60 1.52 -0.05
C LEU A 52 7.82 0.31 -0.57
N VAL A 53 7.11 -0.38 0.32
CA VAL A 53 6.34 -1.59 0.00
C VAL A 53 4.94 -1.43 0.58
N LEU A 54 3.93 -1.63 -0.27
CA LEU A 54 2.52 -1.60 0.09
C LEU A 54 2.04 -3.04 0.19
N PHE A 55 1.43 -3.41 1.31
CA PHE A 55 0.94 -4.77 1.54
C PHE A 55 -0.57 -4.79 1.59
N GLU A 56 -1.17 -5.64 0.77
CA GLU A 56 -2.57 -6.03 0.84
C GLU A 56 -2.63 -7.53 1.10
N ILE A 57 -3.30 -7.92 2.19
CA ILE A 57 -3.49 -9.28 2.64
C ILE A 57 -4.89 -9.74 2.21
N LYS A 58 -4.94 -10.75 1.34
CA LYS A 58 -6.18 -11.44 1.00
C LYS A 58 -6.07 -12.91 1.40
N SER A 59 -6.99 -13.37 2.25
CA SER A 59 -7.14 -14.80 2.55
C SER A 59 -8.20 -15.40 1.62
N PHE A 60 -7.76 -16.18 0.62
CA PHE A 60 -8.67 -16.87 -0.30
C PHE A 60 -9.09 -18.28 0.18
N ARG A 61 -8.69 -18.68 1.40
CA ARG A 61 -8.83 -20.06 1.89
C ARG A 61 -10.27 -20.60 1.89
N HIS A 62 -11.28 -19.73 1.99
CA HIS A 62 -12.69 -20.14 2.07
C HIS A 62 -13.58 -19.62 0.92
N HIS A 63 -13.05 -18.81 -0.01
CA HIS A 63 -13.85 -18.11 -1.04
C HIS A 63 -13.30 -18.30 -2.46
N ARG A 64 -12.66 -19.46 -2.73
CA ARG A 64 -12.04 -19.74 -4.04
C ARG A 64 -13.06 -19.80 -5.19
N ILE A 65 -14.32 -20.17 -4.91
CA ILE A 65 -15.39 -20.26 -5.92
C ILE A 65 -15.99 -18.86 -6.19
N GLU A 66 -16.26 -18.07 -5.16
CA GLU A 66 -16.84 -16.72 -5.27
C GLU A 66 -15.87 -15.70 -5.87
N ASN A 67 -14.56 -15.85 -5.63
CA ASN A 67 -13.55 -14.93 -6.18
C ASN A 67 -13.06 -15.31 -7.58
N LYS A 68 -13.44 -16.49 -8.12
CA LYS A 68 -13.06 -16.91 -9.48
C LYS A 68 -13.42 -15.89 -10.56
N PRO A 69 -14.60 -15.25 -10.56
CA PRO A 69 -14.94 -14.19 -11.51
C PRO A 69 -14.01 -12.97 -11.40
N ARG A 70 -13.71 -12.52 -10.17
CA ARG A 70 -12.80 -11.39 -9.89
C ARG A 70 -11.33 -11.66 -10.22
N LEU A 71 -10.95 -12.93 -10.41
CA LEU A 71 -9.58 -13.36 -10.71
C LEU A 71 -9.39 -13.79 -12.18
N LYS A 72 -10.45 -13.78 -13.02
CA LYS A 72 -10.36 -14.12 -14.44
C LYS A 72 -9.76 -12.95 -15.25
N ALA A 73 -9.16 -13.28 -16.40
CA ALA A 73 -8.65 -12.28 -17.35
C ALA A 73 -9.80 -11.33 -17.78
N GLY A 74 -9.60 -10.02 -17.61
CA GLY A 74 -10.64 -8.99 -17.75
C GLY A 74 -11.24 -8.46 -16.45
N ALA A 75 -10.63 -8.76 -15.29
CA ALA A 75 -11.06 -8.28 -13.98
C ALA A 75 -10.77 -6.78 -13.75
N ASP A 76 -11.40 -5.92 -14.54
CA ASP A 76 -11.31 -4.46 -14.42
C ASP A 76 -11.63 -3.98 -13.00
N GLU A 77 -12.54 -4.65 -12.29
CA GLU A 77 -12.88 -4.35 -10.90
C GLU A 77 -11.70 -4.56 -9.93
N LEU A 78 -10.97 -5.67 -10.05
CA LEU A 78 -9.82 -5.95 -9.19
C LEU A 78 -8.67 -5.00 -9.51
N THR A 79 -8.40 -4.76 -10.79
CA THR A 79 -7.39 -3.79 -11.21
C THR A 79 -7.75 -2.37 -10.76
N THR A 80 -9.02 -1.99 -10.85
CA THR A 80 -9.53 -0.70 -10.36
C THR A 80 -9.37 -0.58 -8.85
N GLU A 81 -9.73 -1.61 -8.08
CA GLU A 81 -9.55 -1.61 -6.63
C GLU A 81 -8.07 -1.47 -6.24
N ILE A 82 -7.17 -2.20 -6.90
CA ILE A 82 -5.73 -2.09 -6.66
C ILE A 82 -5.24 -0.67 -7.01
N ALA A 83 -5.66 -0.12 -8.15
CA ALA A 83 -5.28 1.23 -8.56
C ALA A 83 -5.77 2.29 -7.57
N GLN A 84 -7.01 2.17 -7.07
CA GLN A 84 -7.56 3.04 -6.02
C GLN A 84 -6.72 2.94 -4.74
N LYS A 85 -6.45 1.72 -4.24
CA LYS A 85 -5.63 1.52 -3.03
C LYS A 85 -4.23 2.13 -3.18
N VAL A 86 -3.56 1.94 -4.32
CA VAL A 86 -2.24 2.54 -4.58
C VAL A 86 -2.33 4.06 -4.61
N ARG A 87 -3.28 4.62 -5.36
CA ARG A 87 -3.47 6.08 -5.48
C ARG A 87 -3.70 6.72 -4.11
N ASP A 88 -4.62 6.16 -3.34
CA ASP A 88 -5.03 6.71 -2.05
C ASP A 88 -3.91 6.55 -1.01
N SER A 89 -3.19 5.42 -1.03
CA SER A 89 -2.01 5.22 -0.18
C SER A 89 -0.92 6.24 -0.48
N VAL A 90 -0.63 6.52 -1.76
CA VAL A 90 0.35 7.53 -2.16
C VAL A 90 -0.08 8.93 -1.70
N ALA A 91 -1.35 9.27 -1.85
CA ALA A 91 -1.89 10.54 -1.38
C ALA A 91 -1.69 10.71 0.13
N ALA A 92 -2.06 9.70 0.92
CA ALA A 92 -1.84 9.69 2.37
C ALA A 92 -0.35 9.78 2.74
N ILE A 93 0.54 9.04 2.08
CA ILE A 93 1.99 9.09 2.33
C ILE A 93 2.55 10.50 2.08
N ILE A 94 2.12 11.14 1.00
CA ILE A 94 2.56 12.49 0.67
C ILE A 94 2.02 13.51 1.69
N GLY A 95 0.74 13.41 2.06
CA GLY A 95 0.11 14.26 3.07
C GLY A 95 0.77 14.11 4.45
N ALA A 96 0.95 12.87 4.90
CA ALA A 96 1.58 12.53 6.17
C ALA A 96 3.04 13.02 6.22
N GLY A 97 3.82 12.83 5.15
CA GLY A 97 5.20 13.32 5.10
C GLY A 97 5.34 14.84 5.22
N ARG A 98 4.27 15.61 5.01
CA ARG A 98 4.25 17.08 5.20
C ARG A 98 3.66 17.50 6.54
N ASN A 99 2.64 16.80 7.01
CA ASN A 99 1.76 17.28 8.07
C ASN A 99 1.73 16.39 9.31
N SER A 100 2.31 15.19 9.27
CA SER A 100 2.20 14.27 10.40
C SER A 100 2.97 14.78 11.61
N THR A 101 2.31 14.75 12.75
CA THR A 101 2.88 15.04 14.07
C THR A 101 3.34 13.77 14.78
N ASN A 102 3.02 12.58 14.24
CA ASN A 102 3.37 11.27 14.78
C ASN A 102 4.29 10.55 13.78
N ASP A 103 5.24 9.75 14.25
CA ASP A 103 6.14 8.93 13.41
C ASP A 103 6.79 9.72 12.25
N LYS A 104 7.17 10.97 12.51
CA LYS A 104 7.57 11.95 11.48
C LYS A 104 8.69 11.43 10.57
N ASP A 105 9.68 10.76 11.15
CA ASP A 105 10.83 10.23 10.39
C ASP A 105 10.41 9.12 9.41
N PHE A 106 9.49 8.25 9.83
CA PHE A 106 8.92 7.22 8.97
C PHE A 106 8.19 7.85 7.78
N TRP A 107 7.29 8.80 8.04
CA TRP A 107 6.50 9.45 7.00
C TRP A 107 7.33 10.32 6.06
N LEU A 108 8.33 11.02 6.59
CA LEU A 108 9.27 11.79 5.77
C LEU A 108 10.04 10.87 4.82
N ASN A 109 10.55 9.74 5.33
CA ASN A 109 11.25 8.77 4.50
C ASN A 109 10.32 8.12 3.47
N ALA A 110 9.12 7.67 3.88
CA ALA A 110 8.14 7.09 2.97
C ALA A 110 7.73 8.07 1.85
N SER A 111 7.51 9.35 2.19
CA SER A 111 7.21 10.41 1.21
C SER A 111 8.37 10.70 0.26
N ARG A 112 9.62 10.60 0.74
CA ARG A 112 10.80 10.71 -0.14
C ARG A 112 10.88 9.52 -1.11
N LEU A 113 10.65 8.31 -0.62
CA LEU A 113 10.73 7.09 -1.42
C LEU A 113 9.61 7.00 -2.47
N SER A 114 8.40 7.48 -2.17
CA SER A 114 7.29 7.50 -3.14
C SER A 114 7.53 8.46 -4.31
N ARG A 115 8.26 9.57 -4.07
CA ARG A 115 8.67 10.51 -5.13
C ARG A 115 9.75 9.95 -6.05
N GLY A 116 10.47 8.92 -5.61
CA GLY A 116 11.51 8.24 -6.38
C GLY A 116 10.97 7.28 -7.45
N TRP A 117 9.66 7.06 -7.52
CA TRP A 117 9.01 6.26 -8.57
C TRP A 117 9.12 6.97 -9.92
N LYS A 118 10.26 6.77 -10.61
CA LYS A 118 10.40 7.21 -11.99
C LYS A 118 9.50 6.36 -12.88
N LYS A 119 8.66 7.02 -13.68
CA LYS A 119 7.80 6.40 -14.70
C LYS A 119 8.69 5.56 -15.64
N MET A 120 8.67 4.24 -15.52
CA MET A 120 9.34 3.34 -16.45
C MET A 120 8.34 2.96 -17.54
N VAL A 121 8.20 3.81 -18.55
CA VAL A 121 7.46 3.45 -19.77
C VAL A 121 8.45 2.80 -20.72
N ARG A 122 8.49 1.46 -20.76
CA ARG A 122 9.10 0.74 -21.89
C ARG A 122 8.02 0.59 -22.95
N ILE A 123 8.06 1.44 -23.98
CA ILE A 123 7.38 1.20 -25.24
C ILE A 123 8.32 0.30 -26.04
N PRO A 124 7.99 -0.99 -26.29
CA PRO A 124 8.75 -1.78 -27.24
C PRO A 124 8.56 -1.12 -28.60
N THR A 125 9.62 -0.51 -29.13
CA THR A 125 9.66 -0.20 -30.55
C THR A 125 10.19 -1.46 -31.22
N SER A 126 9.34 -2.15 -31.98
CA SER A 126 9.84 -3.03 -33.02
C SER A 126 10.61 -2.14 -34.01
N ARG A 127 11.92 -2.29 -34.04
CA ARG A 127 12.72 -1.85 -35.18
C ARG A 127 13.46 -3.07 -35.72
N ASN A 128 13.01 -3.43 -36.92
CA ASN A 128 13.60 -4.22 -37.99
C ASN A 128 14.25 -5.55 -37.62
#